data_AF-A0ABD2B3E7-F1
#
_entry.id   AF-A0ABD2B3E7-F1
#
_cell.length_a   1.000
_cell.length_b   1.000
_cell.length_c   1.000
_cell.angle_alpha   90.00
_cell.angle_beta   90.00
_cell.angle_gamma   90.00
#
_symmetry.space_group_name_H-M   'P 1'
#
loop_
_entity.id
_entity.type
_entity.pdbx_description
1 polymer ?
#
loop_
_entity_poly.entity_id
_entity_poly.type
_entity_poly.pdbx_seq_one_letter_code
_entity_poly.pdbx_strand_id
1 'polypeptide(L)'
;MNVVPGTASLLGELDKKLMVLLRDGRTLIGYLRSVDQFANIVLHRTIERIHVGKEYGDIPRGIFIVRGENVVLLGEIDREKEKDLPLKEVSVDDILDAQRREQELKQDQKRLMNKALKERGLSYIPDLGHDDMF
;
A
#
# COMPACT_ATOMS: atom_id res chain seq x y z
N MET A 1 4.75 24.81 16.13
CA MET A 1 3.44 24.15 16.36
C MET A 1 3.67 22.94 17.24
N ASN A 2 2.92 22.82 18.34
CA ASN A 2 2.97 21.62 19.17
C ASN A 2 2.42 20.45 18.37
N VAL A 3 3.29 19.53 17.97
CA VAL A 3 2.88 18.28 17.32
C VAL A 3 2.21 17.44 18.40
N VAL A 4 0.90 17.23 18.24
CA VAL A 4 0.15 16.30 19.09
C VAL A 4 0.64 14.88 18.77
N PRO A 5 1.11 14.10 19.75
CA PRO A 5 1.72 12.80 19.49
C PRO A 5 0.69 11.75 19.08
N GLY A 6 1.13 10.75 18.31
CA GLY A 6 0.34 9.58 17.94
C GLY A 6 -0.86 9.90 17.06
N THR A 7 -1.96 9.20 17.28
CA THR A 7 -3.20 9.28 16.47
C THR A 7 -3.83 10.67 16.48
N ALA A 8 -3.57 11.48 17.51
CA ALA A 8 -4.07 12.86 17.59
C ALA A 8 -3.51 13.76 16.47
N SER A 9 -2.36 13.41 15.89
CA SER A 9 -1.83 14.09 14.70
C SER A 9 -2.73 13.93 13.47
N LEU A 10 -3.44 12.81 13.35
CA LEU A 10 -4.31 12.50 12.21
C LEU A 10 -5.55 13.39 12.15
N LEU A 11 -5.95 14.02 13.26
CA LEU A 11 -7.02 15.01 13.26
C LEU A 11 -6.68 16.23 12.40
N GLY A 12 -5.40 16.59 12.30
CA GLY A 12 -4.91 17.65 11.41
C GLY A 12 -4.93 17.27 9.93
N GLU A 13 -5.11 15.99 9.62
CA GLU A 13 -5.12 15.43 8.27
C GLU A 13 -6.54 15.19 7.73
N LEU A 14 -7.58 15.57 8.49
CA LEU A 14 -8.97 15.49 8.06
C LEU A 14 -9.22 16.31 6.80
N ASP A 15 -10.05 15.77 5.92
CA ASP A 15 -10.45 16.31 4.61
C ASP A 15 -9.32 16.49 3.58
N LYS A 16 -8.09 16.08 3.90
CA LYS A 16 -6.97 16.07 2.97
C LYS A 16 -6.90 14.77 2.17
N LYS A 17 -6.23 14.84 1.00
CA LYS A 17 -5.96 13.69 0.14
C LYS A 17 -4.73 12.95 0.69
N LEU A 18 -4.92 11.73 1.17
CA LEU A 18 -3.86 10.91 1.75
C LEU A 18 -3.57 9.68 0.88
N MET A 19 -2.32 9.25 0.90
CA MET A 19 -1.89 7.91 0.51
C MET A 19 -1.80 7.06 1.78
N VAL A 20 -2.31 5.84 1.75
CA VAL A 20 -2.30 4.88 2.85
C VAL A 20 -1.72 3.57 2.33
N LEU A 21 -0.64 3.10 2.95
CA LEU A 21 -0.06 1.78 2.69
C LEU A 21 -0.63 0.78 3.70
N LEU A 22 -1.14 -0.34 3.19
CA LEU A 22 -1.74 -1.39 4.00
C LEU A 22 -0.78 -2.56 4.23
N ARG A 23 -1.14 -3.38 5.22
CA ARG A 23 -0.40 -4.57 5.63
C ARG A 23 -0.25 -5.60 4.49
N ASP A 24 -1.28 -5.73 3.67
CA ASP A 24 -1.29 -6.59 2.49
C ASP A 24 -0.54 -5.99 1.28
N GLY A 25 0.20 -4.89 1.47
CA GLY A 25 0.98 -4.23 0.41
C GLY A 25 0.14 -3.37 -0.54
N ARG A 26 -1.16 -3.21 -0.30
CA ARG A 26 -2.01 -2.34 -1.14
C ARG A 26 -1.81 -0.87 -0.80
N THR A 27 -1.84 -0.03 -1.84
CA THR A 27 -1.79 1.42 -1.70
C THR A 27 -3.16 2.01 -1.99
N LEU A 28 -3.78 2.62 -0.99
CA LEU A 28 -5.02 3.36 -1.13
C LEU A 28 -4.75 4.85 -1.19
N ILE A 29 -5.45 5.57 -2.05
CA ILE A 29 -5.40 7.03 -2.13
C ILE A 29 -6.82 7.56 -2.04
N GLY A 30 -7.09 8.46 -1.09
CA GLY A 30 -8.44 8.98 -0.89
C GLY A 30 -8.47 10.18 0.04
N TYR A 31 -9.65 10.71 0.32
CA TYR A 31 -9.84 11.81 1.26
C TYR A 31 -10.17 11.26 2.65
N LEU A 32 -9.37 11.60 3.66
CA LEU A 32 -9.65 11.19 5.04
C LEU A 32 -10.88 11.92 5.57
N ARG A 33 -11.90 11.18 6.02
CA ARG A 33 -13.15 11.74 6.54
C ARG A 33 -13.36 11.53 8.02
N SER A 34 -12.82 10.44 8.55
CA SER A 34 -12.93 10.12 9.96
C SER A 34 -11.73 9.28 10.38
N VAL A 35 -11.34 9.47 11.63
CA VAL A 35 -10.31 8.69 12.31
C VAL A 35 -10.73 8.52 13.76
N ASP A 36 -10.43 7.37 14.36
CA ASP A 36 -10.58 7.14 15.80
C ASP A 36 -9.20 7.01 16.48
N GLN A 37 -9.19 6.82 17.81
CA GLN A 37 -7.95 6.69 18.58
C GLN A 37 -7.11 5.46 18.23
N PHE A 38 -7.70 4.44 17.59
CA PHE A 38 -7.02 3.23 17.14
C PHE A 38 -6.53 3.33 15.69
N ALA A 39 -6.62 4.51 15.07
CA ALA A 39 -6.32 4.75 13.67
C ALA A 39 -7.20 3.95 12.70
N ASN A 40 -8.42 3.58 13.10
CA ASN A 40 -9.43 3.17 12.13
C ASN A 40 -9.83 4.38 11.31
N ILE A 41 -9.75 4.28 9.98
CA ILE A 41 -9.96 5.42 9.07
C ILE A 41 -11.08 5.16 8.09
N VAL A 42 -11.77 6.23 7.74
CA VAL A 42 -12.75 6.26 6.64
C VAL A 42 -12.18 7.13 5.53
N LEU A 43 -11.98 6.54 4.35
CA LEU A 43 -11.56 7.22 3.14
C LEU A 43 -12.76 7.37 2.19
N HIS A 44 -12.87 8.55 1.58
CA HIS A 44 -13.86 8.86 0.55
C HIS A 44 -13.19 9.13 -0.80
N ARG A 45 -13.87 8.78 -1.90
CA ARG A 45 -13.32 8.81 -3.27
C ARG A 45 -11.99 8.08 -3.36
N THR A 46 -11.93 6.94 -2.70
CA THR A 46 -10.76 6.10 -2.60
C THR A 46 -10.52 5.42 -3.95
N ILE A 47 -9.28 5.47 -4.39
CA ILE A 47 -8.71 4.63 -5.43
C ILE A 47 -7.71 3.68 -4.78
N GLU A 48 -7.54 2.51 -5.36
CA GLU A 48 -6.41 1.64 -5.09
C GLU A 48 -5.42 1.78 -6.24
N ARG A 49 -4.20 2.21 -5.92
CA ARG A 49 -3.14 2.40 -6.92
C ARG A 49 -2.18 1.22 -6.87
N ILE A 50 -2.07 0.51 -7.99
CA ILE A 50 -1.13 -0.59 -8.16
C ILE A 50 0.10 -0.04 -8.87
N HIS A 51 1.29 -0.31 -8.34
CA HIS A 51 2.57 0.07 -8.94
C HIS A 51 3.31 -1.17 -9.41
N VAL A 52 3.74 -1.18 -10.68
CA VAL A 52 4.58 -2.25 -11.24
C VAL A 52 5.70 -1.60 -12.06
N GLY A 53 6.94 -1.69 -11.56
CA GLY A 53 8.08 -1.05 -12.20
C GLY A 53 7.92 0.48 -12.32
N LYS A 54 7.78 0.99 -13.55
CA LYS A 54 7.57 2.41 -13.86
C LYS A 54 6.13 2.73 -14.27
N GLU A 55 5.23 1.77 -14.16
CA GLU A 55 3.82 1.91 -14.54
C GLU A 55 2.94 1.88 -13.28
N TYR A 56 1.81 2.56 -13.34
CA TYR A 56 0.78 2.50 -12.30
C TYR A 56 -0.62 2.47 -12.90
N GLY A 57 -1.57 1.91 -12.16
CA GLY A 57 -2.99 1.94 -12.54
C GLY A 57 -3.89 2.12 -11.32
N ASP A 58 -4.98 2.87 -11.52
CA ASP A 58 -5.90 3.29 -10.46
C ASP A 58 -7.24 2.56 -10.57
N ILE A 59 -7.61 1.85 -9.51
CA ILE A 59 -8.89 1.12 -9.41
C ILE A 59 -9.84 1.89 -8.48
N PRO A 60 -11.01 2.35 -8.96
CA PRO A 60 -11.95 3.07 -8.10
C PRO A 60 -12.56 2.13 -7.04
N ARG A 61 -12.51 2.56 -5.77
CA ARG A 61 -13.07 1.84 -4.62
C ARG A 61 -14.21 2.59 -3.92
N GLY A 62 -14.30 3.92 -4.07
CA GLY A 62 -15.40 4.70 -3.53
C GLY A 62 -15.22 5.06 -2.05
N ILE A 63 -16.07 4.54 -1.16
CA ILE A 63 -15.91 4.69 0.29
C ILE A 63 -15.23 3.44 0.83
N PHE A 64 -14.17 3.62 1.61
CA PHE A 64 -13.39 2.52 2.16
C PHE A 64 -13.19 2.73 3.66
N ILE A 65 -13.45 1.69 4.45
CA ILE A 65 -13.22 1.69 5.89
C ILE A 65 -12.02 0.76 6.13
N VAL A 66 -10.95 1.30 6.72
CA VAL A 66 -9.73 0.55 7.03
C VAL A 66 -9.61 0.40 8.53
N ARG A 67 -9.34 -0.82 8.97
CA ARG A 67 -9.04 -1.10 10.37
C ARG A 67 -7.58 -0.72 10.69
N GLY A 68 -7.36 -0.05 11.81
CA GLY A 68 -6.11 0.64 12.12
C GLY A 68 -4.90 -0.29 12.20
N GLU A 69 -5.04 -1.55 12.63
CA GLU A 69 -3.92 -2.49 12.65
C GLU A 69 -3.40 -2.90 11.27
N ASN A 70 -4.19 -2.66 10.22
CA ASN A 70 -3.80 -2.92 8.84
C ASN A 70 -3.13 -1.71 8.19
N VAL A 71 -3.08 -0.56 8.87
CA VAL A 71 -2.40 0.64 8.38
C VAL A 71 -0.91 0.53 8.74
N VAL A 72 -0.05 0.57 7.73
CA VAL A 72 1.41 0.59 7.91
C VAL A 72 1.89 2.02 8.04
N LEU A 73 1.51 2.85 7.07
CA LEU A 73 1.79 4.28 7.07
C LEU A 73 0.73 5.03 6.27
N LEU A 74 0.65 6.33 6.51
CA LEU A 74 -0.16 7.25 5.72
C LEU A 74 0.55 8.60 5.60
N GLY A 75 0.28 9.31 4.52
CA GLY A 75 0.85 10.64 4.29
C GLY A 75 0.03 11.47 3.32
N GLU A 76 0.03 12.78 3.53
CA GLU A 76 -0.61 13.73 2.62
C GLU A 76 0.04 13.71 1.24
N ILE A 77 -0.78 13.67 0.19
CA ILE A 77 -0.31 13.75 -1.19
C ILE A 77 -0.28 15.20 -1.63
N ASP A 78 0.92 15.67 -1.97
CA ASP A 78 1.13 16.94 -2.67
C ASP A 78 0.78 16.76 -4.16
N ARG A 79 -0.29 17.45 -4.60
CA ARG A 79 -0.81 17.33 -5.97
C ARG A 79 0.11 17.89 -7.03
N GLU A 80 0.97 18.86 -6.69
CA GLU A 80 1.89 19.43 -7.66
C GLU A 80 3.05 18.46 -7.91
N LYS A 81 3.59 17.88 -6.83
CA LYS A 81 4.65 16.85 -6.95
C LYS A 81 4.17 15.57 -7.61
N GLU A 82 2.89 15.22 -7.45
CA GLU A 82 2.30 14.03 -8.09
C GLU A 82 2.38 14.10 -9.63
N LYS A 83 2.26 15.30 -10.23
CA LYS A 83 2.32 15.49 -11.69
C LYS A 83 3.71 15.28 -12.28
N ASP A 84 4.75 15.54 -11.49
CA ASP A 84 6.15 15.49 -11.93
C ASP A 84 6.78 14.10 -11.77
N LEU A 85 6.00 13.11 -11.31
CA LEU A 85 6.50 11.75 -11.11
C LEU A 85 6.79 11.08 -12.46
N PRO A 86 7.95 10.40 -12.62
CA PRO A 86 8.30 9.69 -13.85
C PRO A 86 7.59 8.33 -13.96
N LEU A 87 6.29 8.30 -13.67
CA LEU A 87 5.45 7.12 -13.69
C LEU A 87 4.42 7.22 -14.82
N LYS A 88 4.19 6.11 -15.52
CA LYS A 88 3.23 6.03 -16.62
C LYS A 88 1.92 5.41 -16.14
N GLU A 89 0.82 6.14 -16.33
CA GLU A 89 -0.51 5.61 -16.07
C GLU A 89 -0.90 4.60 -17.17
N VAL A 90 -1.40 3.44 -16.78
CA VAL A 90 -1.88 2.38 -17.67
C VAL A 90 -3.29 1.93 -17.26
N SER A 91 -3.96 1.17 -18.12
CA SER A 91 -5.31 0.68 -17.83
C SER A 91 -5.32 -0.30 -16.65
N VAL A 92 -6.49 -0.47 -16.05
CA VAL A 92 -6.69 -1.42 -14.95
C VAL A 92 -6.35 -2.85 -15.39
N ASP A 93 -6.73 -3.23 -16.61
CA ASP A 93 -6.46 -4.58 -17.12
C ASP A 93 -4.94 -4.78 -17.31
N ASP A 94 -4.25 -3.80 -17.91
CA ASP A 94 -2.81 -3.87 -18.14
C ASP A 94 -2.00 -3.94 -16.83
N ILE A 95 -2.37 -3.15 -15.82
CA ILE A 95 -1.64 -3.15 -14.54
C ILE A 95 -1.87 -4.45 -13.77
N LEU A 96 -3.08 -5.03 -13.84
CA LEU A 96 -3.39 -6.31 -13.20
C LEU A 96 -2.62 -7.45 -13.88
N ASP A 97 -2.47 -7.41 -15.20
CA ASP A 97 -1.64 -8.36 -15.94
C ASP A 97 -0.14 -8.20 -15.66
N ALA A 98 0.33 -6.95 -15.50
CA ALA A 98 1.70 -6.68 -15.08
C ALA A 98 1.96 -7.18 -13.64
N GLN A 99 1.03 -6.94 -12.73
CA GLN A 99 1.12 -7.37 -11.33
C GLN A 99 1.15 -8.89 -11.21
N ARG A 100 0.27 -9.60 -11.94
CA ARG A 100 0.25 -11.07 -11.97
C ARG A 100 1.60 -11.64 -12.41
N ARG A 101 2.16 -11.14 -13.50
CA ARG A 101 3.49 -11.56 -13.99
C ARG A 101 4.59 -11.31 -12.96
N GLU A 102 4.59 -10.16 -12.27
CA GLU A 102 5.59 -9.87 -11.25
C GLU A 102 5.46 -10.81 -10.03
N GLN A 103 4.23 -11.11 -9.60
CA GLN A 103 3.97 -12.02 -8.48
C GLN A 103 4.42 -13.45 -8.81
N GLU A 104 4.13 -13.95 -10.02
CA GLU A 104 4.60 -15.28 -10.47
C GLU A 104 6.13 -15.35 -10.47
N LEU A 105 6.82 -14.34 -11.01
CA LEU A 105 8.28 -14.27 -11.02
C LEU A 105 8.86 -14.25 -9.59
N LYS A 106 8.27 -13.45 -8.69
CA LYS A 106 8.68 -13.40 -7.27
C LYS A 106 8.47 -14.74 -6.57
N GLN A 107 7.36 -15.43 -6.84
CA GLN A 107 7.07 -16.75 -6.27
C GLN A 107 8.07 -17.80 -6.75
N ASP A 108 8.39 -17.82 -8.04
CA ASP A 108 9.38 -18.73 -8.61
C ASP A 108 10.78 -18.48 -8.05
N GLN A 109 11.20 -17.21 -7.95
CA GLN A 109 12.47 -16.85 -7.31
C GLN A 109 12.51 -17.27 -5.84
N LYS A 110 11.44 -17.03 -5.08
CA LYS A 110 11.34 -17.44 -3.67
C LYS A 110 11.41 -18.96 -3.53
N ARG A 111 10.77 -19.71 -4.43
CA ARG A 111 10.82 -21.17 -4.46
C ARG A 111 12.23 -21.70 -4.74
N LEU A 112 12.92 -21.11 -5.71
CA LEU A 112 14.31 -21.46 -6.04
C LEU A 112 15.26 -21.13 -4.88
N MET A 113 15.12 -19.95 -4.28
CA MET A 113 15.92 -19.53 -3.13
C MET A 113 15.70 -20.46 -1.93
N ASN A 114 14.44 -20.79 -1.61
CA ASN A 114 14.12 -21.72 -0.53
C ASN A 114 14.69 -23.12 -0.75
N LYS A 115 14.68 -23.61 -2.00
CA LYS A 115 15.31 -24.88 -2.35
C LYS A 115 16.82 -24.84 -2.11
N ALA A 116 17.50 -23.79 -2.58
CA ALA A 116 18.94 -23.62 -2.41
C ALA A 116 19.36 -23.48 -0.93
N LEU A 117 18.57 -22.77 -0.12
CA LEU A 117 18.79 -22.67 1.33
C LEU A 117 18.65 -24.02 2.01
N LYS A 118 17.60 -24.78 1.66
CA LYS A 118 17.36 -26.12 2.22
C LYS A 118 18.49 -27.10 1.90
N GLU A 119 19.02 -27.05 0.68
CA GLU A 119 20.19 -27.86 0.27
C GLU A 119 21.45 -27.52 1.08
N ARG A 120 21.54 -26.30 1.64
CA ARG A 120 22.62 -25.86 2.53
C ARG A 120 22.32 -26.07 4.02
N GLY A 121 21.23 -26.76 4.35
CA GLY A 121 20.82 -27.00 5.75
C GLY A 121 20.21 -25.79 6.46
N LEU A 122 19.85 -24.74 5.71
CA LEU A 122 19.16 -23.57 6.25
C LEU A 122 17.66 -23.69 6.00
N SER A 123 16.86 -23.55 7.06
CA SER A 123 15.40 -23.41 6.94
C SER A 123 15.05 -21.93 6.82
N TYR A 124 14.41 -21.54 5.72
CA TYR A 124 13.74 -20.24 5.65
C TYR A 124 12.42 -20.34 6.42
N ILE A 125 12.41 -19.86 7.66
CA ILE A 125 11.19 -19.59 8.41
C ILE A 125 10.86 -18.14 8.10
N PRO A 126 9.80 -17.85 7.32
CA PRO A 126 9.34 -16.47 7.22
C PRO A 126 8.80 -16.09 8.61
N ASP A 127 9.55 -15.29 9.36
CA ASP A 127 9.07 -14.64 10.59
C ASP A 127 7.99 -13.58 10.30
N LEU A 128 7.79 -13.24 9.02
CA LEU A 128 6.74 -12.36 8.53
C LEU A 128 5.51 -13.20 8.18
N GLY A 129 4.37 -12.92 8.81
CA GLY A 129 3.11 -13.56 8.47
C GLY A 129 2.79 -13.41 6.98
N HIS A 130 1.99 -14.31 6.42
CA HIS A 130 1.51 -14.18 5.02
C HIS A 130 0.86 -12.82 4.73
N ASP A 131 0.40 -12.15 5.78
CA ASP A 131 -0.28 -10.87 5.74
C ASP A 131 0.66 -9.67 5.72
N ASP A 132 1.96 -9.83 5.96
CA ASP A 132 2.95 -8.73 6.01
C ASP A 132 3.74 -8.62 4.70
N MET A 133 3.22 -7.88 3.72
CA MET A 133 3.79 -7.75 2.37
C MET A 133 4.33 -6.35 2.01
N PHE A 134 4.47 -5.45 2.99
CA PHE A 134 5.04 -4.09 2.84
C PHE A 134 6.56 -4.05 2.98
#